data_AF-A0A2M7R2K4-F1
#
_entry.id   AF-A0A2M7R2K4-F1
#
_cell.length_a   1.000
_cell.length_b   1.000
_cell.length_c   1.000
_cell.angle_alpha   90.00
_cell.angle_beta   90.00
_cell.angle_gamma   90.00
#
_symmetry.space_group_name_H-M   'P 1'
#
loop_
_entity.id
_entity.type
_entity.pdbx_description
1 polymer ?
#
loop_
_entity_poly.entity_id
_entity_poly.type
_entity_poly.pdbx_seq_one_letter_code
_entity_poly.pdbx_strand_id
1 'polypeptide(L)' 'MNLPEPQTLPYSTLISEIEKGIVKIPQFQRDFIWTKRKACKLMDSIVKGYPIGTLKL' A
#
# COMPACT_ATOMS: atom_id res chain seq x y z
N MET A 1 4.19 -1.81 25.02
CA MET A 1 3.52 -2.23 23.77
C MET A 1 4.48 -1.86 22.65
N ASN A 2 5.08 -2.84 21.97
CA ASN A 2 6.03 -2.56 20.89
C ASN A 2 5.25 -2.24 19.62
N LEU A 3 5.48 -1.07 19.04
CA LEU A 3 4.95 -0.72 17.72
C LEU A 3 5.81 -1.41 16.65
N PRO A 4 5.20 -1.94 15.58
CA PRO A 4 5.97 -2.48 14.47
C PRO A 4 6.77 -1.35 13.80
N GLU A 5 8.04 -1.61 13.51
CA GLU A 5 8.90 -0.66 12.81
C GLU A 5 8.53 -0.57 11.32
N PRO A 6 8.64 0.61 10.70
CA PRO A 6 8.41 0.77 9.26
C PRO A 6 9.40 -0.08 8.46
N GLN A 7 8.88 -0.98 7.62
CA GLN A 7 9.70 -1.81 6.74
C GLN A 7 9.68 -1.27 5.31
N THR A 8 10.86 -1.20 4.69
CA THR A 8 10.97 -0.91 3.25
C THR A 8 10.98 -2.23 2.49
N LEU A 9 9.81 -2.63 1.99
CA LEU A 9 9.65 -3.85 1.20
C LEU A 9 9.65 -3.52 -0.30
N PRO A 10 10.44 -4.23 -1.13
CA PRO A 10 10.32 -4.14 -2.58
C PRO A 10 8.93 -4.55 -3.03
N TYR A 11 8.41 -3.86 -4.05
CA TYR A 11 7.09 -4.15 -4.61
C TYR A 11 6.91 -5.63 -5.00
N SER A 12 7.91 -6.22 -5.65
CA SER A 12 7.88 -7.63 -6.08
C SER A 12 7.73 -8.60 -4.90
N THR A 13 8.40 -8.32 -3.79
CA THR A 13 8.32 -9.15 -2.58
C THR A 13 6.93 -9.06 -1.98
N LEU A 14 6.38 -7.85 -1.86
CA LEU A 14 5.04 -7.64 -1.33
C LEU A 14 3.98 -8.39 -2.14
N ILE A 15 4.04 -8.33 -3.47
CA ILE A 15 3.12 -9.08 -4.33
C ILE A 15 3.24 -10.59 -4.10
N SER A 16 4.46 -11.12 -4.01
CA SER A 16 4.68 -12.55 -3.74
C SER A 16 4.09 -12.99 -2.39
N GLU A 17 4.18 -12.14 -1.36
CA GLU A 17 3.62 -12.43 -0.03
C GLU A 17 2.09 -12.40 -0.01
N ILE A 18 1.47 -11.52 -0.80
CA ILE A 18 0.02 -11.47 -1.00
C ILE A 18 -0.44 -12.76 -1.69
N GLU A 19 0.25 -13.18 -2.76
CA GLU A 19 -0.07 -14.42 -3.49
C GLU A 19 0.10 -15.67 -2.64
N LYS A 20 1.13 -15.71 -1.78
CA LYS A 20 1.35 -16.79 -0.79
C LYS A 20 0.34 -16.76 0.37
N GLY A 21 -0.46 -15.69 0.49
CA GLY A 21 -1.41 -15.50 1.57
C GLY A 21 -0.78 -15.20 2.94
N ILE A 22 0.48 -14.75 2.95
CA ILE A 22 1.18 -14.25 4.14
C ILE A 22 0.64 -12.86 4.50
N VAL A 23 0.47 -12.00 3.49
CA VAL A 23 -0.16 -10.69 3.62
C VAL A 23 -1.61 -10.79 3.16
N LYS A 24 -2.54 -10.38 4.03
CA LYS A 24 -3.99 -10.40 3.74
C LYS A 24 -4.65 -9.15 4.27
N ILE A 25 -5.69 -8.71 3.57
CA ILE A 25 -6.55 -7.61 4.03
C ILE A 25 -7.56 -8.18 5.03
N PRO A 26 -7.70 -7.59 6.23
CA PRO A 26 -8.70 -8.04 7.20
C PRO A 26 -10.13 -7.93 6.68
N GLN A 27 -11.00 -8.86 7.08
CA GLN A 27 -12.40 -8.88 6.63
C GLN A 27 -13.22 -7.65 7.09
N PHE A 28 -12.79 -6.98 8.16
CA PHE A 28 -13.42 -5.77 8.68
C PHE A 28 -12.87 -4.48 8.04
N GLN A 29 -11.99 -4.58 7.04
CA GLN A 29 -11.51 -3.41 6.30
C GLN A 29 -12.65 -2.80 5.50
N ARG A 30 -12.78 -1.47 5.55
CA ARG A 30 -13.74 -0.72 4.74
C ARG A 30 -13.57 -1.02 3.24
N ASP A 31 -14.69 -0.90 2.52
CA ASP A 31 -14.67 -0.99 1.07
C ASP A 31 -13.70 0.02 0.44
N PHE A 32 -13.20 -0.36 -0.73
CA PHE A 32 -12.34 0.47 -1.55
C PHE A 32 -13.09 1.71 -2.03
N ILE A 33 -12.57 2.91 -1.70
CA ILE A 33 -13.19 4.21 -2.02
C ILE A 33 -12.34 5.13 -2.88
N TRP A 34 -11.26 4.60 -3.44
CA TRP A 34 -10.41 5.37 -4.32
C TRP A 34 -11.07 5.47 -5.70
N THR A 35 -11.44 6.70 -6.07
CA THR A 35 -11.91 6.98 -7.44
C THR A 35 -10.72 6.96 -8.39
N LYS A 36 -10.98 6.68 -9.68
CA LYS A 36 -9.95 6.73 -10.74
C LYS A 36 -9.15 8.05 -10.71
N ARG A 37 -9.83 9.17 -10.49
CA ARG A 37 -9.20 10.49 -10.37
C ARG A 37 -8.21 10.59 -9.19
N LYS A 38 -8.51 9.97 -8.04
CA LYS A 38 -7.57 9.92 -6.90
C LYS A 38 -6.36 9.04 -7.21
N ALA A 39 -6.58 7.91 -7.88
CA ALA A 39 -5.49 7.04 -8.34
C ALA A 39 -4.55 7.75 -9.32
N CYS A 40 -5.10 8.46 -10.32
CA CYS A 40 -4.30 9.24 -11.27
C CYS A 40 -3.48 10.33 -10.58
N LYS A 41 -4.04 11.02 -9.56
CA LYS A 41 -3.30 12.02 -8.79
C LYS A 41 -2.12 11.42 -8.03
N LEU A 42 -2.27 10.22 -7.49
CA LEU A 42 -1.16 9.52 -6.83
C LEU A 42 -0.07 9.16 -7.85
N MET A 43 -0.44 8.62 -9.01
CA MET A 43 0.51 8.31 -10.09
C MET A 43 1.26 9.56 -10.55
N ASP A 44 0.56 10.69 -10.70
CA ASP A 44 1.18 11.98 -11.05
C ASP A 44 2.21 12.44 -10.01
N SER A 45 1.91 12.29 -8.71
CA SER A 45 2.87 12.57 -7.64
C SER A 45 4.10 11.66 -7.68
N ILE A 46 3.92 10.36 -7.98
CA ILE A 46 5.02 9.41 -8.10
C ILE A 46 5.96 9.81 -9.25
N VAL A 47 5.39 10.10 -10.44
CA VAL A 47 6.16 10.49 -11.62
C VAL A 47 6.91 11.81 -11.39
N LYS A 48 6.29 12.76 -10.68
CA LYS A 48 6.91 14.05 -10.33
C LYS A 48 7.92 13.97 -9.18
N GLY A 49 8.08 12.80 -8.54
CA GLY A 49 8.97 12.61 -7.40
C GLY A 49 8.51 13.33 -6.14
N TYR A 50 7.22 13.63 -6.01
CA TYR A 50 6.68 14.20 -4.79
C TYR A 50 6.62 13.15 -3.67
N PRO A 51 6.84 13.55 -2.41
CA PRO A 51 6.71 12.63 -1.29
C PRO A 51 5.30 12.04 -1.24
N ILE A 52 5.22 10.72 -1.10
CA ILE A 52 3.97 9.97 -0.98
C ILE A 52 3.86 9.36 0.42
N GLY A 53 2.63 9.00 0.82
CA GLY A 53 2.39 8.31 2.08
C GLY A 53 2.94 6.87 2.09
N THR A 54 3.07 6.30 3.29
CA THR A 54 3.43 4.89 3.48
C THR A 54 2.20 3.99 3.38
N LEU A 55 2.40 2.76 2.89
CA LEU A 55 1.35 1.73 2.93
C LEU A 55 1.22 1.20 4.35
N LYS A 56 -0.02 1.04 4.81
CA LYS A 56 -0.35 0.38 6.08
C LYS A 56 -1.13 -0.88 5.74
N LEU A 57 -0.55 -2.02 6.09
CA LEU A 57 -1.12 -3.36 5.99
C LEU A 57 -1.39 -3.87 7.39
#